data_AF-A0A964VF34-F1
#
_entry.id   AF-A0A964VF34-F1
#
_cell.length_a   1.000
_cell.length_b   1.000
_cell.length_c   1.000
_cell.angle_alpha   90.00
_cell.angle_beta   90.00
_cell.angle_gamma   90.00
#
_symmetry.space_group_name_H-M   'P 1'
#
loop_
_entity.id
_entity.type
_entity.pdbx_description
1 polymer ?
#
loop_
_entity_poly.entity_id
_entity_poly.type
_entity_poly.pdbx_seq_one_letter_code
_entity_poly.pdbx_strand_id
1 'polypeptide(L)'
;MNPRTIRGLGLGLLVTGLLAAGGAYASAFGAGGAPGWAGPVLGVASIVMMAGCALRAVARPGAGPLAGILLGGTLALAFAMASVWTVPPSDPADPRLYLGLPRAVAHLLFGIGIVPAIVIPLVYAWTFDRATLSPADLERVRAAARAGCRGERARGPGDGSAP
;
A
#
# COMPACT_ATOMS: atom_id res chain seq x y z
N MET A 1 5.88 -20.44 9.44
CA MET A 1 5.80 -20.54 7.97
C MET A 1 7.17 -20.19 7.37
N ASN A 2 7.68 -20.94 6.39
CA ASN A 2 9.00 -20.65 5.79
C ASN A 2 8.95 -19.32 5.00
N PRO A 3 9.95 -18.43 5.08
CA PRO A 3 10.00 -17.17 4.32
C PRO A 3 9.75 -17.31 2.81
N ARG A 4 10.17 -18.44 2.20
CA ARG A 4 9.88 -18.74 0.78
C ARG A 4 8.38 -18.88 0.51
N THR A 5 7.67 -19.57 1.40
CA THR A 5 6.21 -19.76 1.30
C THR A 5 5.46 -18.43 1.45
N ILE A 6 5.87 -17.57 2.39
CA ILE A 6 5.25 -16.24 2.58
C ILE A 6 5.41 -15.37 1.34
N ARG A 7 6.61 -15.37 0.73
CA ARG A 7 6.87 -14.63 -0.52
C ARG A 7 6.04 -15.14 -1.68
N GLY A 8 5.94 -16.46 -1.83
CA GLY A 8 5.11 -17.10 -2.85
C GLY A 8 3.64 -16.76 -2.69
N LEU A 9 3.11 -16.85 -1.47
CA LEU A 9 1.71 -16.51 -1.18
C LEU A 9 1.44 -15.03 -1.43
N GLY A 10 2.33 -14.13 -0.98
CA GLY A 10 2.20 -12.69 -1.25
C GLY A 10 2.25 -12.34 -2.73
N LEU A 11 3.09 -13.03 -3.52
CA LEU A 11 3.09 -12.88 -4.98
C LEU A 11 1.79 -13.39 -5.61
N GLY A 12 1.30 -14.54 -5.16
CA GLY A 12 0.03 -15.11 -5.61
C GLY A 12 -1.13 -14.14 -5.38
N LEU A 13 -1.24 -13.55 -4.19
CA LEU A 13 -2.25 -12.53 -3.90
C LEU A 13 -2.13 -11.31 -4.82
N LEU A 14 -0.92 -10.81 -5.07
CA LEU A 14 -0.71 -9.67 -5.97
C LEU A 14 -1.17 -9.98 -7.39
N VAL A 15 -0.80 -11.14 -7.93
CA VAL A 15 -1.18 -11.55 -9.29
C VAL A 15 -2.70 -11.76 -9.37
N THR A 16 -3.28 -12.48 -8.42
CA THR A 16 -4.72 -12.73 -8.38
C THR A 16 -5.51 -11.44 -8.26
N GLY A 17 -5.10 -10.54 -7.35
CA GLY A 17 -5.73 -9.24 -7.17
C GLY A 17 -5.61 -8.38 -8.43
N LEU A 18 -4.43 -8.35 -9.07
CA LEU A 18 -4.21 -7.60 -10.30
C LEU A 18 -5.11 -8.11 -11.44
N LEU A 19 -5.19 -9.43 -11.63
CA LEU A 19 -6.05 -10.04 -12.66
C LEU A 19 -7.53 -9.78 -12.39
N ALA A 20 -7.97 -9.90 -11.14
CA ALA A 20 -9.35 -9.62 -10.75
C ALA A 20 -9.73 -8.14 -10.94
N ALA A 21 -8.85 -7.22 -10.53
CA ALA A 21 -9.04 -5.79 -10.73
C ALA A 21 -9.06 -5.44 -12.23
N GLY A 22 -8.13 -6.00 -13.01
CA GLY A 22 -8.07 -5.82 -14.45
C GLY A 22 -9.33 -6.32 -15.15
N GLY A 23 -9.83 -7.50 -14.77
CA GLY A 23 -11.08 -8.06 -15.30
C GLY A 23 -12.31 -7.23 -14.94
N ALA A 24 -12.41 -6.79 -13.68
CA ALA A 24 -13.49 -5.90 -13.24
C ALA A 24 -13.45 -4.56 -13.98
N TYR A 25 -12.27 -3.98 -14.16
CA TYR A 25 -12.11 -2.73 -14.89
C TYR A 25 -12.43 -2.89 -16.38
N ALA A 26 -11.91 -3.94 -17.02
CA ALA A 26 -12.16 -4.25 -18.43
C ALA A 26 -13.66 -4.43 -18.72
N SER A 27 -14.41 -5.01 -17.77
CA SER A 27 -15.86 -5.22 -17.91
C SER A 27 -16.65 -3.92 -18.08
N ALA A 28 -16.12 -2.78 -17.61
CA ALA A 28 -16.78 -1.47 -17.76
C ALA A 28 -16.84 -0.97 -19.21
N PHE A 29 -15.99 -1.50 -20.10
CA PHE A 29 -15.95 -1.12 -21.52
C PHE A 29 -16.86 -1.98 -22.41
N GLY A 30 -17.61 -2.92 -21.83
CA GLY A 30 -18.60 -3.71 -22.55
C GLY A 30 -19.81 -2.88 -22.98
N ALA A 31 -20.52 -3.34 -24.02
CA ALA A 31 -21.68 -2.64 -24.58
C ALA A 31 -22.85 -2.42 -23.60
N GLY A 32 -22.87 -3.13 -22.47
CA GLY A 32 -23.87 -2.99 -21.41
C GLY A 32 -23.46 -2.10 -20.23
N GLY A 33 -22.28 -1.45 -20.30
CA GLY A 33 -21.69 -0.75 -19.16
C GLY A 33 -21.15 -1.71 -18.09
N ALA A 34 -20.78 -1.16 -16.93
CA ALA A 34 -20.18 -1.94 -15.86
C ALA A 34 -21.21 -2.88 -15.20
N PRO A 35 -20.96 -4.20 -15.17
CA PRO A 35 -21.84 -5.14 -14.50
C PRO A 35 -21.81 -4.95 -12.98
N GLY A 36 -22.91 -5.26 -12.29
CA GLY A 36 -23.05 -5.00 -10.84
C GLY A 36 -22.02 -5.70 -9.94
N TRP A 37 -21.36 -6.76 -10.41
CA TRP A 37 -20.29 -7.44 -9.69
C TRP A 37 -18.93 -6.74 -9.80
N ALA A 38 -18.72 -5.85 -10.79
CA ALA A 38 -17.42 -5.25 -11.07
C ALA A 38 -16.93 -4.38 -9.91
N GLY A 39 -17.81 -3.56 -9.33
CA GLY A 39 -17.49 -2.71 -8.18
C GLY A 39 -17.00 -3.50 -6.96
N PRO A 40 -17.78 -4.47 -6.45
CA PRO A 40 -17.35 -5.34 -5.36
C PRO A 40 -16.05 -6.09 -5.63
N VAL A 41 -15.86 -6.63 -6.84
CA VAL A 41 -14.63 -7.33 -7.22
C VAL A 41 -13.43 -6.38 -7.20
N LEU A 42 -13.56 -5.15 -7.71
CA LEU A 42 -12.49 -4.16 -7.68
C LEU A 42 -12.07 -3.80 -6.25
N GLY A 43 -13.04 -3.66 -5.34
CA GLY A 43 -12.80 -3.40 -3.92
C GLY A 43 -12.06 -4.56 -3.24
N VAL A 44 -12.53 -5.79 -3.42
CA VAL A 44 -11.88 -7.01 -2.86
C VAL A 44 -10.48 -7.20 -3.45
N ALA A 45 -10.32 -7.03 -4.76
CA ALA A 45 -9.04 -7.15 -5.45
C ALA A 45 -8.00 -6.17 -4.88
N SER A 46 -8.40 -4.93 -4.57
CA SER A 46 -7.54 -3.92 -3.97
C SER A 46 -7.06 -4.33 -2.57
N ILE A 47 -7.96 -4.89 -1.74
CA ILE A 47 -7.61 -5.41 -0.41
C ILE A 47 -6.63 -6.59 -0.53
N VAL A 48 -6.90 -7.52 -1.45
CA VAL A 48 -6.05 -8.68 -1.72
C VAL A 48 -4.65 -8.28 -2.16
N MET A 49 -4.53 -7.28 -3.04
CA MET A 49 -3.22 -6.74 -3.46
C MET A 49 -2.46 -6.14 -2.27
N MET A 50 -3.14 -5.33 -1.44
CA MET A 50 -2.49 -4.71 -0.28
C MET A 50 -2.04 -5.75 0.76
N ALA A 51 -2.83 -6.79 0.98
CA ALA A 51 -2.46 -7.94 1.81
C ALA A 51 -1.24 -8.68 1.24
N GLY A 52 -1.16 -8.85 -0.08
CA GLY A 52 0.01 -9.40 -0.76
C GLY A 52 1.29 -8.58 -0.53
N CYS A 53 1.19 -7.25 -0.59
CA CYS A 53 2.28 -6.35 -0.22
C CYS A 53 2.70 -6.52 1.25
N ALA A 54 1.74 -6.55 2.17
CA ALA A 54 2.00 -6.71 3.61
C ALA A 54 2.76 -8.02 3.90
N LEU A 55 2.31 -9.14 3.33
CA LEU A 55 2.98 -10.43 3.50
C LEU A 55 4.40 -10.45 2.92
N ARG A 56 4.62 -9.81 1.77
CA ARG A 56 5.97 -9.68 1.22
C ARG A 56 6.88 -8.81 2.09
N ALA A 57 6.33 -7.79 2.76
CA ALA A 57 7.08 -6.99 3.73
C ALA A 57 7.47 -7.82 4.97
N VAL A 58 6.58 -8.65 5.51
CA VAL A 58 6.90 -9.57 6.62
C VAL A 58 8.07 -10.51 6.27
N ALA A 59 8.19 -10.92 5.01
CA ALA A 59 9.26 -11.81 4.57
C ALA A 59 10.63 -11.13 4.34
N ARG A 60 10.76 -9.83 4.67
CA ARG A 60 12.00 -9.06 4.59
C ARG A 60 12.59 -8.81 5.98
N PRO A 61 13.89 -9.14 6.22
CA PRO A 61 14.56 -8.79 7.48
C PRO A 61 14.50 -7.28 7.73
N GLY A 62 14.17 -6.86 8.94
CA GLY A 62 14.12 -5.44 9.34
C GLY A 62 12.88 -4.67 8.88
N ALA A 63 11.93 -5.29 8.17
CA ALA A 63 10.74 -4.60 7.63
C ALA A 63 9.51 -4.61 8.58
N GLY A 64 9.70 -4.85 9.88
CA GLY A 64 8.60 -4.93 10.86
C GLY A 64 7.66 -3.71 10.86
N PRO A 65 8.18 -2.47 10.93
CA PRO A 65 7.35 -1.26 10.84
C PRO A 65 6.59 -1.16 9.51
N LEU A 66 7.26 -1.47 8.39
CA LEU A 66 6.64 -1.46 7.07
C LEU A 66 5.51 -2.48 6.96
N ALA A 67 5.70 -3.69 7.49
CA ALA A 67 4.66 -4.72 7.54
C ALA A 67 3.47 -4.26 8.38
N GLY A 68 3.72 -3.61 9.52
CA GLY A 68 2.67 -3.00 10.35
C GLY A 68 1.88 -1.92 9.62
N ILE A 69 2.56 -1.02 8.91
CA ILE A 69 1.92 0.03 8.09
C ILE A 69 1.07 -0.59 6.99
N LEU A 70 1.60 -1.56 6.25
CA LEU A 70 0.87 -2.22 5.15
C LEU A 70 -0.32 -3.03 5.66
N LEU A 71 -0.19 -3.70 6.82
CA LEU A 71 -1.30 -4.39 7.45
C LEU A 71 -2.37 -3.40 7.93
N GLY A 72 -1.98 -2.33 8.62
CA GLY A 72 -2.89 -1.28 9.06
C GLY A 72 -3.61 -0.63 7.89
N GLY A 73 -2.89 -0.33 6.81
CA GLY A 73 -3.48 0.15 5.56
C GLY A 73 -4.45 -0.85 4.95
N THR A 74 -4.11 -2.14 4.93
CA THR A 74 -5.01 -3.20 4.42
C THR A 74 -6.32 -3.23 5.19
N LEU A 75 -6.25 -3.16 6.53
CA LEU A 75 -7.44 -3.11 7.39
C LEU A 75 -8.26 -1.83 7.19
N ALA A 76 -7.59 -0.68 7.09
CA ALA A 76 -8.25 0.59 6.82
C ALA A 76 -8.96 0.58 5.46
N LEU A 77 -8.32 0.04 4.42
CA LEU A 77 -8.93 -0.12 3.10
C LEU A 77 -10.11 -1.09 3.13
N ALA A 78 -9.98 -2.22 3.84
CA ALA A 78 -11.07 -3.16 4.00
C ALA A 78 -12.27 -2.54 4.72
N PHE A 79 -12.02 -1.78 5.79
CA PHE A 79 -13.05 -1.03 6.50
C PHE A 79 -13.71 0.02 5.59
N ALA A 80 -12.91 0.77 4.84
CA ALA A 80 -13.40 1.78 3.91
C ALA A 80 -14.30 1.15 2.83
N MET A 81 -13.88 0.04 2.21
CA MET A 81 -14.69 -0.68 1.22
C MET A 81 -15.96 -1.27 1.83
N ALA A 82 -15.88 -1.85 3.03
CA ALA A 82 -17.06 -2.35 3.74
C ALA A 82 -18.06 -1.23 4.03
N SER A 83 -17.59 -0.03 4.37
CA SER A 83 -18.45 1.14 4.59
C SER A 83 -19.15 1.61 3.31
N VAL A 84 -18.56 1.43 2.13
CA VAL A 84 -19.23 1.74 0.85
C VAL A 84 -20.41 0.81 0.63
N TRP A 85 -20.29 -0.47 1.00
CA TRP A 85 -21.37 -1.44 0.83
C TRP A 85 -22.54 -1.24 1.80
N THR A 86 -22.38 -0.44 2.85
CA THR A 86 -23.50 -0.04 3.71
C THR A 86 -24.25 1.18 3.19
N VAL A 87 -23.71 1.89 2.19
CA VAL A 87 -24.40 3.00 1.53
C VAL A 87 -25.49 2.43 0.62
N PRO A 88 -26.77 2.81 0.81
CA PRO A 88 -27.85 2.35 -0.06
C PRO A 88 -27.55 2.68 -1.53
N PRO A 89 -27.94 1.81 -2.48
CA PRO A 89 -27.87 2.11 -3.89
C PRO A 89 -28.53 3.47 -4.16
N SER A 90 -27.87 4.31 -4.96
CA SER A 90 -28.47 5.59 -5.34
C SER A 90 -29.64 5.30 -6.26
N ASP A 91 -30.86 5.64 -5.83
CA ASP A 91 -32.03 5.57 -6.68
C ASP A 91 -31.84 6.61 -7.81
N PRO A 92 -31.87 6.21 -9.09
CA PRO A 92 -31.77 7.17 -10.19
C PRO A 92 -32.89 8.23 -10.18
N ALA A 93 -33.98 7.99 -9.46
CA ALA A 93 -35.06 8.96 -9.25
C ALA A 93 -34.83 9.87 -8.02
N ASP A 94 -33.82 9.63 -7.18
CA ASP A 94 -33.51 10.48 -6.02
C ASP A 94 -32.66 11.69 -6.44
N PRO A 95 -33.20 12.92 -6.37
CA PRO A 95 -32.48 14.13 -6.80
C PRO A 95 -31.38 14.57 -5.82
N ARG A 96 -31.18 13.86 -4.69
CA ARG A 96 -30.22 14.25 -3.65
C ARG A 96 -28.78 13.95 -4.06
N LEU A 97 -28.19 14.91 -4.76
CA LEU A 97 -26.77 14.94 -5.07
C LEU A 97 -25.96 15.51 -3.89
N TYR A 98 -24.89 14.82 -3.51
CA TYR A 98 -23.94 15.29 -2.51
C TYR A 98 -22.79 15.98 -3.25
N LEU A 99 -22.74 17.32 -3.17
CA LEU A 99 -21.75 18.14 -3.91
C LEU A 99 -21.75 17.86 -5.43
N GLY A 100 -22.93 17.58 -6.00
CA GLY A 100 -23.08 17.29 -7.43
C GLY A 100 -22.84 15.83 -7.83
N LEU A 101 -22.63 14.91 -6.87
CA LEU A 101 -22.33 13.50 -7.13
C LEU A 101 -23.38 12.56 -6.48
N PRO A 102 -23.60 11.36 -7.03
CA PRO A 102 -24.32 10.29 -6.34
C PRO A 102 -23.67 9.99 -5.00
N ARG A 103 -24.48 9.69 -3.98
CA ARG A 103 -24.01 9.56 -2.59
C ARG A 103 -22.84 8.59 -2.42
N ALA A 104 -22.90 7.42 -3.08
CA ALA A 104 -21.84 6.42 -3.03
C ALA A 104 -20.52 6.94 -3.61
N VAL A 105 -20.60 7.70 -4.71
CA VAL A 105 -19.44 8.31 -5.38
C VAL A 105 -18.84 9.41 -4.51
N ALA A 106 -19.67 10.25 -3.88
CA ALA A 106 -19.22 11.26 -2.92
C ALA A 106 -18.51 10.62 -1.72
N HIS A 107 -19.04 9.52 -1.17
CA HIS A 107 -18.39 8.80 -0.06
C HIS A 107 -17.03 8.23 -0.47
N LEU A 108 -16.94 7.62 -1.66
CA LEU A 108 -15.67 7.14 -2.21
C LEU A 108 -14.66 8.27 -2.42
N LEU A 109 -15.03 9.34 -3.13
CA LEU A 109 -14.09 10.42 -3.44
C LEU A 109 -13.68 11.21 -2.20
N PHE A 110 -14.64 11.68 -1.41
CA PHE A 110 -14.34 12.54 -0.27
C PHE A 110 -13.83 11.74 0.92
N GLY A 111 -14.47 10.61 1.23
CA GLY A 111 -14.12 9.78 2.39
C GLY A 111 -12.89 8.91 2.17
N ILE A 112 -12.75 8.28 1.01
CA ILE A 112 -11.69 7.29 0.75
C ILE A 112 -10.55 7.88 -0.10
N GLY A 113 -10.84 8.87 -0.94
CA GLY A 113 -9.83 9.59 -1.72
C GLY A 113 -9.19 10.75 -0.95
N ILE A 114 -9.97 11.79 -0.67
CA ILE A 114 -9.46 13.08 -0.18
C ILE A 114 -9.02 13.02 1.28
N VAL A 115 -9.82 12.40 2.15
CA VAL A 115 -9.48 12.34 3.59
C VAL A 115 -8.13 11.65 3.81
N PRO A 116 -7.82 10.46 3.25
CA PRO A 116 -6.48 9.88 3.40
C PRO A 116 -5.38 10.72 2.76
N ALA A 117 -5.65 11.36 1.62
CA ALA A 117 -4.69 12.25 0.96
C ALA A 117 -4.28 13.46 1.81
N ILE A 118 -5.12 13.89 2.75
CA ILE A 118 -4.83 14.99 3.70
C ILE A 118 -4.30 14.44 5.03
N VAL A 119 -4.95 13.41 5.58
CA VAL A 119 -4.64 12.87 6.89
C VAL A 119 -3.27 12.20 6.91
N ILE A 120 -2.91 11.43 5.87
CA ILE A 120 -1.62 10.74 5.84
C ILE A 120 -0.44 11.73 5.86
N PRO A 121 -0.38 12.77 5.01
CA PRO A 121 0.68 13.78 5.12
C PRO A 121 0.71 14.49 6.47
N LEU A 122 -0.45 14.77 7.07
CA LEU A 122 -0.52 15.45 8.36
C LEU A 122 0.01 14.57 9.49
N VAL A 123 -0.40 13.30 9.53
CA VAL A 123 0.13 12.30 10.46
C VAL A 123 1.62 12.12 10.22
N TYR A 124 2.06 12.03 8.97
CA TYR A 124 3.48 11.93 8.64
C TYR A 124 4.26 13.14 9.15
N ALA A 125 3.80 14.36 8.89
CA ALA A 125 4.42 15.59 9.37
C ALA A 125 4.49 15.63 10.91
N TRP A 126 3.44 15.20 11.60
CA TRP A 126 3.44 15.16 13.06
C TRP A 126 4.35 14.07 13.64
N THR A 127 4.48 12.95 12.93
CA THR A 127 5.37 11.86 13.34
C THR A 127 6.81 12.09 12.89
N PHE A 128 7.03 13.04 11.97
CA PHE A 128 8.32 13.32 11.33
C PHE A 128 9.39 13.60 12.39
N ASP A 129 9.14 14.53 13.30
CA ASP A 129 10.10 14.92 14.35
C ASP A 129 10.50 13.75 15.26
N ARG A 130 9.61 12.77 15.45
CA ARG A 130 9.89 11.56 16.26
C ARG A 130 10.57 10.46 15.47
N ALA A 131 10.41 10.45 14.14
CA ALA A 131 10.91 9.40 13.26
C ALA A 131 12.19 9.80 12.50
N THR A 132 12.53 11.09 12.44
CA THR A 132 13.77 11.55 11.83
C THR A 132 14.96 11.45 12.78
N LEU A 133 16.11 11.11 12.18
CA LEU A 133 17.40 11.11 12.87
C LEU A 133 17.71 12.52 13.38
N SER A 134 18.08 12.64 14.65
CA SER A 134 18.57 13.91 15.17
C SER A 134 19.83 14.35 14.39
N PRO A 135 20.19 15.64 14.41
CA PRO A 135 21.45 16.09 13.82
C PRO A 135 22.66 15.30 14.31
N ALA A 136 22.66 14.87 15.57
CA ALA A 136 23.69 14.02 16.14
C ALA A 136 23.69 12.59 15.54
N ASP A 137 22.52 12.00 15.33
CA ASP A 137 22.40 10.69 14.68
C ASP A 137 22.84 10.74 13.21
N LEU A 138 22.52 11.82 12.50
CA LEU A 138 23.01 12.07 11.14
C LEU A 138 24.54 12.16 11.11
N GLU A 139 25.14 12.84 12.07
CA GLU A 139 26.60 12.96 12.18
C GLU A 139 27.25 11.60 12.46
N ARG A 140 26.64 10.76 13.32
CA ARG A 140 27.11 9.37 13.54
C ARG A 140 27.04 8.54 12.26
N VAL A 141 25.94 8.61 11.50
CA VAL A 141 25.80 7.87 10.24
C VAL A 141 26.84 8.34 9.22
N ARG A 142 27.08 9.65 9.11
CA ARG A 142 28.13 10.22 8.24
C ARG A 142 29.53 9.78 8.68
N ALA A 143 29.80 9.73 9.99
CA ALA A 143 31.07 9.24 10.52
C ALA A 143 31.30 7.76 10.20
N ALA A 144 30.27 6.92 10.39
CA ALA A 144 30.32 5.50 10.07
C ALA A 144 30.55 5.26 8.56
N ALA A 145 29.88 6.02 7.69
CA ALA A 145 30.08 5.95 6.24
C ALA A 145 31.52 6.33 5.83
N ARG A 146 32.08 7.39 6.44
CA ARG A 146 33.47 7.83 6.22
C ARG A 146 34.49 6.77 6.68
N ALA A 147 34.21 6.08 7.79
CA ALA A 147 35.06 5.00 8.30
C ALA A 147 34.99 3.74 7.42
N GLY A 148 33.79 3.35 6.94
CA GLY A 148 33.60 2.22 6.03
C GLY A 148 34.32 2.40 4.68
N CYS A 149 34.26 3.61 4.09
CA CYS A 149 34.99 3.94 2.86
C CYS A 149 36.51 3.88 3.03
N ARG A 150 37.04 4.15 4.23
CA ARG A 150 38.47 3.95 4.53
C ARG A 150 38.82 2.46 4.67
N GLY A 151 37.92 1.66 5.25
CA GLY A 151 38.10 0.21 5.41
C GLY A 151 38.13 -0.54 4.07
N GLU A 152 37.27 -0.18 3.11
CA GLU A 152 37.28 -0.79 1.77
C GLU A 152 38.50 -0.37 0.93
N ARG A 153 39.01 0.86 1.10
CA ARG A 153 40.27 1.29 0.46
C ARG A 153 41.52 0.62 1.06
N ALA A 154 41.46 0.23 2.33
CA ALA A 154 42.54 -0.52 2.99
C ALA A 154 42.52 -2.02 2.63
N ARG A 155 41.36 -2.56 2.27
CA ARG A 155 41.17 -3.90 1.66
C ARG A 155 41.39 -3.84 0.14
N GLY A 156 42.58 -3.40 -0.27
CA GLY A 156 42.95 -3.29 -1.68
C GLY A 156 42.79 -4.62 -2.46
N PRO A 157 42.71 -4.56 -3.81
CA PRO A 157 42.55 -5.72 -4.69
C PRO A 157 43.86 -6.52 -4.79
N GLY A 158 44.22 -7.22 -3.70
CA GLY A 158 45.52 -7.88 -3.58
C GLY A 158 45.53 -8.99 -2.53
N ASP A 159 44.75 -10.04 -2.79
CA ASP A 159 45.05 -11.40 -2.33
C ASP A 159 44.47 -12.36 -3.38
N GLY A 160 45.10 -12.33 -4.56
CA GLY A 160 45.10 -13.44 -5.48
C GLY A 160 46.39 -14.21 -5.25
N SER A 161 46.47 -14.93 -4.13
CA SER A 161 47.55 -15.90 -3.88
C SER A 161 47.08 -17.27 -4.35
N ALA A 162 47.42 -17.64 -5.58
CA ALA A 162 47.51 -19.05 -5.98
C ALA A 162 48.51 -19.76 -5.03
N PRO A 163 48.23 -21.00 -4.64
CA PRO A 163 48.61 -22.14 -5.48
C PRO A 163 47.48 -23.15 -5.76
#